data_AF-A0A7K3W783-F1
#
_entry.id   AF-A0A7K3W783-F1
#
_cell.length_a   1.000
_cell.length_b   1.000
_cell.length_c   1.000
_cell.angle_alpha   90.00
_cell.angle_beta   90.00
_cell.angle_gamma   90.00
#
_symmetry.space_group_name_H-M   'P 1'
#
loop_
_entity.id
_entity.type
_entity.pdbx_description
1 polymer ?
#
loop_
_entity_poly.entity_id
_entity_poly.type
_entity_poly.pdbx_seq_one_letter_code
_entity_poly.pdbx_strand_id
1 'polypeptide(L)'
;MLMIVWDEPKRQANLAKHGLDFGDLDEGFFLASVVVPARDDRHMAIGHLADGTIAVVFATLGIEGVSVISMRPASRKERTLL
;
A
#
# COMPACT_ATOMS: atom_id res chain seq x y z
N MET A 1 0.84 17.86 -1.05
CA MET A 1 0.50 16.98 0.06
C MET A 1 -0.56 16.03 -0.46
N LEU A 2 -0.20 14.77 -0.61
CA LEU A 2 -1.08 13.68 -1.03
C LEU A 2 -1.89 13.24 0.20
N MET A 3 -3.22 13.18 0.08
CA MET A 3 -4.05 12.62 1.14
C MET A 3 -3.95 11.09 1.12
N ILE A 4 -3.55 10.48 2.24
CA ILE A 4 -3.57 9.01 2.40
C ILE A 4 -4.70 8.70 3.38
N VAL A 5 -5.70 7.97 2.92
CA VAL A 5 -6.88 7.64 3.74
C VAL A 5 -7.20 6.15 3.67
N TRP A 6 -8.02 5.68 4.60
CA TRP A 6 -8.51 4.31 4.65
C TRP A 6 -9.79 4.24 5.49
N ASP A 7 -10.55 3.16 5.32
CA ASP A 7 -11.63 2.82 6.25
C ASP A 7 -11.03 2.21 7.52
N GLU A 8 -11.35 2.77 8.70
CA GLU A 8 -10.78 2.30 9.96
C GLU A 8 -11.08 0.81 10.27
N PRO A 9 -12.29 0.26 10.03
CA PRO A 9 -12.51 -1.18 10.17
C PRO A 9 -11.60 -2.03 9.28
N LYS A 10 -11.22 -1.49 8.12
CA LYS A 10 -10.35 -2.19 7.17
C LYS A 10 -8.89 -2.16 7.58
N ARG A 11 -8.42 -1.03 8.12
CA ARG A 11 -7.10 -0.93 8.77
C ARG A 11 -6.96 -1.96 9.87
N GLN A 12 -7.92 -2.02 10.80
CA GLN A 12 -7.89 -2.96 11.92
C GLN A 12 -7.90 -4.42 11.44
N ALA A 13 -8.74 -4.76 10.46
CA ALA A 13 -8.76 -6.10 9.89
C ALA A 13 -7.45 -6.46 9.16
N ASN A 14 -6.83 -5.51 8.45
CA ASN A 14 -5.55 -5.72 7.78
C ASN A 14 -4.42 -5.90 8.79
N LEU A 15 -4.36 -5.06 9.82
CA LEU A 15 -3.38 -5.14 10.91
C LEU A 15 -3.48 -6.50 11.62
N ALA A 16 -4.68 -6.94 11.99
CA ALA A 16 -4.87 -8.25 12.63
C ALA A 16 -4.43 -9.42 11.73
N LYS A 17 -4.59 -9.29 10.40
CA LYS A 17 -4.26 -10.34 9.44
C LYS A 17 -2.79 -10.38 9.02
N HIS A 18 -2.15 -9.22 8.91
CA HIS A 18 -0.85 -9.07 8.28
C HIS A 18 0.22 -8.48 9.19
N GLY A 19 -0.14 -7.95 10.36
CA GLY A 19 0.78 -7.33 11.31
C GLY A 19 1.37 -6.00 10.82
N LEU A 20 0.77 -5.39 9.79
CA LEU A 20 1.22 -4.14 9.19
C LEU A 20 0.11 -3.11 9.26
N ASP A 21 0.46 -1.91 9.75
CA ASP A 21 -0.49 -0.82 9.95
C ASP A 21 -0.43 0.17 8.76
N PHE A 22 -1.59 0.54 8.22
CA PHE A 22 -1.68 1.57 7.19
C PHE A 22 -1.15 2.93 7.66
N GLY A 23 -1.20 3.19 8.98
CA GLY A 23 -0.66 4.40 9.58
C GLY A 23 0.85 4.57 9.44
N ASP A 24 1.57 3.52 9.06
CA ASP A 24 3.02 3.56 8.81
C ASP A 24 3.36 4.03 7.38
N LEU A 25 2.36 4.30 6.54
CA LEU A 25 2.54 4.77 5.17
C LEU A 25 2.59 6.30 5.10
N ASP A 26 3.55 6.81 4.34
CA ASP A 26 3.67 8.22 4.00
C ASP A 26 3.87 8.43 2.49
N GLU A 27 3.94 9.68 2.06
CA GLU A 27 4.19 10.02 0.65
C GLU A 27 5.53 9.45 0.15
N GLY A 28 6.53 9.36 1.02
CA GLY A 28 7.87 8.85 0.71
C GLY A 28 7.84 7.39 0.27
N PHE A 29 7.04 6.57 0.95
CA PHE A 29 6.82 5.17 0.54
C PHE A 29 6.29 5.09 -0.89
N PHE A 30 5.26 5.86 -1.23
CA PHE A 30 4.66 5.83 -2.58
C PHE A 30 5.62 6.35 -3.65
N LEU A 31 6.40 7.39 -3.36
CA LEU A 31 7.40 7.94 -4.27
C LEU A 31 8.56 6.98 -4.54
N ALA A 32 8.94 6.17 -3.56
CA ALA A 32 10.02 5.18 -3.69
C ALA A 32 9.56 3.81 -4.22
N SER A 33 8.24 3.61 -4.38
CA SER A 33 7.68 2.32 -4.77
C SER A 33 7.56 2.15 -6.29
N VAL A 34 7.66 0.90 -6.74
CA VAL A 34 7.21 0.51 -8.08
C VAL A 34 5.70 0.33 -8.06
N VAL A 35 4.98 1.07 -8.90
CA VAL A 35 3.52 1.01 -9.00
C VAL A 35 3.09 0.20 -10.22
N VAL A 36 2.27 -0.82 -9.99
CA VAL A 36 1.71 -1.68 -11.05
C VAL A 36 0.18 -1.69 -11.00
N PRO A 37 -0.51 -1.93 -12.13
CA PRO A 37 -1.95 -2.11 -12.13
C PRO A 37 -2.37 -3.36 -11.34
N ALA A 38 -3.50 -3.27 -10.65
CA ALA A 38 -4.16 -4.36 -9.96
C ALA A 38 -5.60 -4.54 -10.50
N ARG A 39 -6.36 -5.48 -9.93
CA ARG A 39 -7.76 -5.75 -10.34
C ARG A 39 -8.70 -4.63 -9.89
N ASP A 40 -9.79 -4.46 -10.62
CA ASP A 40 -10.92 -3.59 -10.29
C ASP A 40 -10.53 -2.11 -10.12
N ASP A 41 -9.78 -1.58 -11.09
CA ASP A 41 -9.33 -0.17 -11.14
C ASP A 41 -8.52 0.25 -9.89
N ARG A 42 -7.64 -0.66 -9.46
CA ARG A 42 -6.73 -0.44 -8.33
C ARG A 42 -5.30 -0.48 -8.80
N HIS A 43 -4.43 0.01 -7.93
CA HIS A 43 -3.00 -0.01 -8.10
C HIS A 43 -2.35 -0.76 -6.95
N MET A 44 -1.13 -1.23 -7.18
CA MET A 44 -0.29 -1.85 -6.17
C MET A 44 1.07 -1.16 -6.15
N ALA A 45 1.42 -0.54 -5.02
CA ALA A 45 2.74 -0.04 -4.74
C ALA A 45 3.56 -1.15 -4.08
N ILE A 46 4.72 -1.46 -4.65
CA ILE A 46 5.67 -2.44 -4.11
C ILE A 46 6.92 -1.67 -3.74
N GLY A 47 7.33 -1.75 -2.48
CA GLY A 47 8.41 -0.93 -1.97
C GLY A 47 8.95 -1.44 -0.65
N HIS A 48 10.02 -0.80 -0.18
CA HIS A 48 10.65 -1.12 1.09
C HIS A 48 10.03 -0.29 2.22
N LEU A 49 9.78 -0.94 3.36
CA LEU A 49 9.60 -0.34 4.67
C LEU A 49 10.71 -0.85 5.60
N ALA A 50 10.79 -0.32 6.83
CA ALA A 50 11.86 -0.67 7.79
C ALA A 50 12.06 -2.19 7.96
N ASP A 51 10.97 -2.96 7.97
CA ASP A 51 10.98 -4.40 8.25
C ASP A 51 10.94 -5.29 6.99
N GLY A 52 11.13 -4.71 5.80
CA GLY A 52 11.28 -5.46 4.55
C GLY A 52 10.43 -4.93 3.39
N THR A 53 10.25 -5.76 2.36
CA THR A 53 9.46 -5.39 1.18
C THR A 53 7.97 -5.67 1.40
N ILE A 54 7.15 -4.66 1.18
CA ILE A 54 5.69 -4.73 1.28
C ILE A 54 5.02 -4.46 -0.07
N ALA A 55 3.78 -4.92 -0.19
CA ALA A 55 2.88 -4.61 -1.28
C ALA A 55 1.63 -3.94 -0.71
N VAL A 56 1.32 -2.75 -1.21
CA VAL A 56 0.18 -1.92 -0.80
C VAL A 56 -0.79 -1.77 -1.96
N VAL A 57 -2.01 -2.27 -1.80
CA VAL A 57 -3.08 -2.08 -2.78
C VAL A 57 -3.87 -0.82 -2.41
N PHE A 58 -4.09 0.05 -3.38
CA PHE A 58 -4.80 1.31 -3.20
C PHE A 58 -5.65 1.68 -4.42
N ALA A 59 -6.60 2.59 -4.23
CA ALA A 59 -7.30 3.29 -5.31
C ALA A 59 -6.95 4.78 -5.27
N THR A 60 -6.99 5.46 -6.41
CA THR A 60 -6.78 6.91 -6.47
C THR A 60 -8.05 7.66 -6.08
N LEU A 61 -7.90 8.74 -5.31
CA LEU A 61 -8.95 9.71 -5.00
C LEU A 61 -8.76 10.95 -5.88
N GLY A 62 -9.09 10.81 -7.16
CA GLY A 62 -8.78 11.83 -8.16
C GLY A 62 -7.28 12.14 -8.20
N ILE A 63 -6.94 13.42 -8.11
CA ILE A 63 -5.55 13.90 -8.02
C ILE A 63 -5.12 14.25 -6.59
N GLU A 64 -6.02 14.10 -5.62
CA GLU A 64 -5.85 14.61 -4.26
C GLU A 64 -5.17 13.60 -3.34
N GLY A 65 -5.32 12.30 -3.63
CA GLY A 65 -4.85 11.28 -2.70
C GLY A 65 -5.05 9.83 -3.14
N VAL A 66 -4.85 8.94 -2.18
CA VAL A 66 -5.01 7.49 -2.32
C VAL A 66 -5.82 6.93 -1.15
N SER A 67 -6.66 5.95 -1.45
CA SER A 67 -7.38 5.14 -0.47
C SER A 67 -6.70 3.78 -0.33
N VAL A 68 -6.13 3.50 0.83
CA VAL A 68 -5.42 2.25 1.12
C VAL A 68 -6.41 1.13 1.40
N ILE A 69 -6.23 0.01 0.69
CA ILE A 69 -7.15 -1.13 0.70
C ILE A 69 -6.52 -2.34 1.40
N SER A 70 -5.21 -2.57 1.19
CA SER A 70 -4.49 -3.69 1.80
C SER A 70 -3.00 -3.38 1.86
N MET A 71 -2.33 -3.89 2.90
CA MET A 71 -0.89 -3.80 3.11
C MET A 71 -0.41 -5.15 3.62
N ARG A 72 0.55 -5.76 2.94
CA ARG A 72 1.07 -7.08 3.29
C ARG A 72 2.52 -7.22 2.88
N PRO A 73 3.25 -8.22 3.42
CA PRO A 73 4.54 -8.60 2.86
C PRO A 73 4.43 -8.90 1.36
N ALA A 74 5.40 -8.41 0.59
CA ALA A 74 5.50 -8.73 -0.82
C ALA A 74 5.90 -10.19 -1.00
N SER A 75 5.24 -10.86 -1.95
CA SER A 75 5.57 -12.22 -2.38
C SER A 75 6.92 -12.23 -3.13
N ARG A 76 7.49 -13.43 -3.32
CA ARG A 76 8.75 -13.57 -4.07
C ARG A 76 8.67 -12.96 -5.48
N LYS A 77 7.55 -13.16 -6.18
CA LYS A 77 7.33 -12.62 -7.52
C LYS A 77 7.18 -11.09 -7.53
N GLU A 78 6.57 -10.52 -6.49
CA GLU A 78 6.46 -9.06 -6.36
C GLU A 78 7.83 -8.44 -6.08
N ARG A 79 8.65 -9.09 -5.26
CA ARG A 79 10.01 -8.61 -4.94
C ARG A 79 10.94 -8.55 -6.14
N THR A 80 10.71 -9.32 -7.19
CA THR A 80 11.54 -9.23 -8.41
C THR A 80 11.25 -8.01 -9.27
N LEU A 81 10.28 -7.17 -8.88
CA LEU A 81 9.95 -5.92 -9.56
C LEU A 81 10.73 -4.73 -9.03
N LEU A 82 11.45 -4.89 -7.90
CA LEU A 82 12.39 -3.92 -7.35
C LEU A 82 13.79 -4.20 -7.90
#